data_AF-A0A8B7DH35-F1
#
_entry.id   AF-A0A8B7DH35-F1
#
_cell.length_a   1.000
_cell.length_b   1.000
_cell.length_c   1.000
_cell.angle_alpha   90.00
_cell.angle_beta   90.00
_cell.angle_gamma   90.00
#
_symmetry.space_group_name_H-M   'P 1'
#
loop_
_entity.id
_entity.type
_entity.pdbx_description
1 polymer ?
#
loop_
_entity_poly.entity_id
_entity_poly.type
_entity_poly.pdbx_seq_one_letter_code
_entity_poly.pdbx_strand_id
1 'polypeptide(L)'
;MKPMKVVSTTEKKQVLQAASAERGELVTFVGIISASGQNLGPVYVFPRIRNVEDLIDDALASSLAPGIKSGWMATKLFPSVLIHIVKHTCCIPDSQILLLLDNHKSHVSVTSIKYCRESGIVLLSLAPYTTHQM
;
A
#
# COMPACT_ATOMS: atom_id res chain seq x y z
N MET A 1 -17.14 -7.51 18.36
CA MET A 1 -16.68 -6.11 18.55
C MET A 1 -17.25 -5.57 19.85
N LYS A 2 -16.48 -4.78 20.60
CA LYS A 2 -16.99 -4.07 21.77
C LYS A 2 -17.90 -2.94 21.27
N PRO A 3 -19.13 -2.78 21.80
CA PRO A 3 -20.05 -1.76 21.31
C PRO A 3 -19.45 -0.37 21.52
N MET A 4 -19.57 0.48 20.51
CA MET A 4 -19.07 1.85 20.57
C MET A 4 -19.86 2.63 21.64
N LYS A 5 -19.17 3.46 22.42
CA LYS A 5 -19.86 4.37 23.34
C LYS A 5 -20.53 5.46 22.51
N VAL A 6 -21.85 5.61 22.64
CA VAL A 6 -22.63 6.61 21.91
C VAL A 6 -23.22 7.59 22.93
N VAL A 7 -23.14 8.89 22.63
CA VAL A 7 -23.80 9.94 23.41
C VAL A 7 -25.21 10.13 22.87
N SER A 8 -26.21 10.07 23.76
CA SER A 8 -27.63 10.26 23.43
C SER A 8 -28.30 11.05 24.55
N THR A 9 -29.46 11.64 24.26
CA THR A 9 -30.30 12.28 25.28
C THR A 9 -30.74 11.26 26.33
N THR A 10 -30.78 11.68 27.60
CA THR A 10 -31.23 10.87 28.74
C THR A 10 -32.60 10.23 28.44
N GLU A 11 -32.81 8.98 28.88
CA GLU A 11 -34.03 8.16 28.70
C GLU A 11 -34.28 7.55 27.30
N LYS A 12 -33.44 7.81 26.29
CA LYS A 12 -33.55 7.09 25.00
C LYS A 12 -33.05 5.65 25.10
N LYS A 13 -33.98 4.69 25.04
CA LYS A 13 -33.70 3.24 25.02
C LYS A 13 -33.31 2.68 23.65
N GLN A 14 -33.69 3.35 22.56
CA GLN A 14 -33.33 2.96 21.20
C GLN A 14 -32.31 3.96 20.64
N VAL A 15 -31.06 3.52 20.58
CA VAL A 15 -29.96 4.23 19.92
C VAL A 15 -29.57 3.40 18.71
N LEU A 16 -30.01 3.83 17.52
CA LEU A 16 -29.71 3.13 16.27
C LEU A 16 -28.28 3.46 15.86
N GLN A 17 -27.47 2.42 15.68
CA GLN A 17 -26.18 2.54 15.02
C GLN A 17 -26.38 2.25 13.53
N ALA A 18 -26.06 3.21 12.67
CA ALA A 18 -25.84 2.90 11.26
C ALA A 18 -24.56 2.06 11.19
N ALA A 19 -24.69 0.75 11.18
CA ALA A 19 -23.59 -0.12 10.84
C ALA A 19 -23.35 0.02 9.33
N SER A 20 -22.24 0.63 8.93
CA SER A 20 -21.74 0.43 7.58
C SER A 20 -21.67 -1.08 7.35
N ALA A 21 -22.16 -1.57 6.20
CA ALA A 21 -21.92 -2.95 5.82
C ALA A 21 -20.41 -3.18 5.96
N GLU A 22 -19.99 -4.19 6.73
CA GLU A 22 -18.58 -4.39 7.11
C GLU A 22 -17.60 -4.43 5.92
N ARG A 23 -18.14 -4.60 4.71
CA ARG A 23 -17.44 -4.45 3.43
C ARG A 23 -18.02 -3.30 2.62
N GLY A 24 -17.59 -2.08 2.94
CA GLY A 24 -17.46 -1.06 1.91
C GLY A 24 -16.42 -1.48 0.87
N GLU A 25 -16.32 -0.76 -0.24
CA GLU A 25 -15.23 -0.93 -1.20
C GLU A 25 -13.94 -0.37 -0.56
N LEU A 26 -12.98 -1.25 -0.25
CA LEU A 26 -11.72 -0.88 0.41
C LEU A 26 -10.62 -0.64 -0.64
N VAL A 27 -9.85 0.42 -0.44
CA VAL A 27 -8.66 0.74 -1.24
C VAL A 27 -7.43 0.36 -0.42
N THR A 28 -6.50 -0.39 -1.03
CA THR A 28 -5.25 -0.72 -0.34
C THR A 28 -4.27 0.43 -0.48
N PHE A 29 -3.79 0.94 0.64
CA PHE A 29 -2.78 1.98 0.72
C PHE A 29 -1.40 1.35 0.96
N VAL A 30 -0.41 1.73 0.16
CA VAL A 30 0.98 1.32 0.35
C VAL A 30 1.82 2.57 0.63
N GLY A 31 2.30 2.66 1.87
CA GLY A 31 3.26 3.69 2.30
C GLY A 31 4.68 3.23 2.03
N ILE A 32 5.50 4.14 1.49
CA ILE A 32 6.93 3.91 1.23
C ILE A 32 7.70 5.01 1.94
N ILE A 33 8.47 4.64 2.97
CA ILE A 33 9.07 5.56 3.92
C ILE A 33 10.55 5.24 4.06
N SER A 34 11.41 6.27 4.04
CA SER A 34 12.84 6.13 4.29
C SER A 34 13.15 6.18 5.80
N ALA A 35 14.34 5.69 6.18
CA ALA A 35 14.82 5.83 7.56
C ALA A 35 14.99 7.31 8.01
N SER A 36 15.14 8.25 7.07
CA SER A 36 15.18 9.69 7.36
C SER A 36 13.79 10.31 7.56
N GLY A 37 12.72 9.53 7.47
CA GLY A 37 11.33 10.00 7.60
C GLY A 37 10.79 10.67 6.33
N GLN A 38 11.47 10.53 5.19
CA GLN A 38 10.96 10.99 3.91
C GLN A 38 9.95 9.97 3.37
N ASN A 39 8.79 10.47 2.93
CA ASN A 39 7.76 9.64 2.34
C ASN A 39 7.77 9.83 0.83
N LEU A 40 7.83 8.72 0.10
CA LEU A 40 7.56 8.73 -1.33
C LEU A 40 6.05 8.87 -1.55
N GLY A 41 5.66 9.34 -2.74
CA GLY A 41 4.25 9.39 -3.13
C GLY A 41 3.59 8.02 -2.90
N PRO A 42 2.45 7.95 -2.19
CA PRO A 42 1.84 6.69 -1.82
C PRO A 42 1.29 5.93 -3.03
N VAL A 43 1.05 4.64 -2.84
CA VAL A 43 0.36 3.82 -3.85
C VAL A 43 -1.05 3.46 -3.39
N TYR A 44 -2.06 3.78 -4.20
CA TYR A 44 -3.46 3.46 -3.97
C TYR A 44 -3.91 2.33 -4.90
N VAL A 45 -4.02 1.11 -4.38
CA VAL A 45 -4.49 -0.02 -5.16
C VAL A 45 -6.01 -0.09 -5.08
N PHE A 46 -6.67 0.28 -6.17
CA PHE A 46 -8.13 0.32 -6.24
C PHE A 46 -8.72 -1.03 -6.67
N PRO A 47 -9.83 -1.48 -6.05
CA PRO A 47 -10.56 -2.72 -6.40
C PRO A 47 -11.31 -2.69 -7.75
N ARG A 48 -10.82 -1.92 -8.72
CA ARG A 48 -11.41 -1.76 -10.05
C ARG A 48 -10.31 -1.70 -11.12
N ILE A 49 -10.66 -2.00 -12.37
CA ILE A 49 -9.70 -1.92 -13.49
C ILE A 49 -9.90 -0.65 -14.33
N ARG A 50 -11.13 -0.15 -14.44
CA ARG A 50 -11.49 0.94 -15.35
C ARG A 50 -11.53 2.26 -14.60
N ASN A 51 -11.20 3.33 -15.32
CA ASN A 51 -11.33 4.72 -14.89
C ASN A 51 -10.64 5.03 -13.56
N VAL A 52 -9.57 4.31 -13.19
CA VAL A 52 -8.90 4.47 -11.87
C VAL A 52 -8.35 5.89 -11.70
N GLU A 53 -8.00 6.55 -12.80
CA GLU A 53 -7.51 7.92 -12.86
C GLU A 53 -8.50 8.92 -12.25
N ASP A 54 -9.80 8.75 -12.52
CA ASP A 54 -10.90 9.57 -11.96
C ASP A 54 -11.07 9.42 -10.43
N LEU A 55 -10.28 8.56 -9.77
CA LEU A 55 -10.38 8.27 -8.34
C LEU A 55 -9.29 8.93 -7.51
N ILE A 56 -8.43 9.71 -8.15
CA ILE A 56 -7.20 10.29 -7.58
C ILE A 56 -7.29 11.82 -7.62
N ASP A 57 -8.49 12.37 -7.78
CA ASP A 57 -8.71 13.81 -7.64
C ASP A 57 -8.24 14.22 -6.22
N ASP A 58 -7.29 15.15 -6.17
CA ASP A 58 -6.62 15.64 -4.95
C ASP A 58 -5.68 14.67 -4.20
N ALA A 59 -5.20 13.60 -4.83
CA ALA A 59 -4.17 12.78 -4.18
C ALA A 59 -2.84 13.52 -4.04
N LEU A 60 -1.99 13.04 -3.11
CA LEU A 60 -0.67 13.61 -2.89
C LEU A 60 0.12 13.62 -4.21
N ALA A 61 0.91 14.69 -4.44
CA ALA A 61 1.79 14.76 -5.59
C ALA A 61 2.66 13.49 -5.69
N SER A 62 2.82 12.98 -6.92
CA SER A 62 3.48 11.72 -7.21
C SER A 62 2.80 10.45 -6.67
N SER A 63 1.51 10.48 -6.32
CA SER A 63 0.80 9.24 -6.00
C SER A 63 0.69 8.32 -7.21
N LEU A 64 0.83 7.01 -6.99
CA LEU A 64 0.55 5.99 -8.01
C LEU A 64 -0.78 5.32 -7.66
N ALA A 65 -1.63 5.06 -8.64
CA ALA A 65 -2.94 4.47 -8.36
C ALA A 65 -3.32 3.40 -9.38
N PRO A 66 -2.77 2.18 -9.23
CA PRO A 66 -3.06 1.10 -10.13
C PRO A 66 -4.40 0.42 -9.79
N GLY A 67 -5.10 -0.04 -10.82
CA GLY A 67 -6.35 -0.78 -10.68
C GLY A 67 -6.20 -2.29 -10.75
N ILE A 68 -6.83 -3.00 -9.81
CA ILE A 68 -6.94 -4.47 -9.84
C ILE A 68 -8.26 -4.93 -9.23
N LYS A 69 -8.95 -5.91 -9.84
CA LYS A 69 -10.26 -6.40 -9.34
C LYS A 69 -10.27 -6.80 -7.86
N SER A 70 -9.14 -7.24 -7.32
CA SER A 70 -9.04 -7.68 -5.94
C SER A 70 -8.92 -6.53 -4.94
N GLY A 71 -8.45 -5.35 -5.36
CA GLY A 71 -8.09 -4.25 -4.46
C GLY A 71 -6.81 -4.47 -3.65
N TRP A 72 -6.28 -5.69 -3.60
CA TRP A 72 -5.04 -6.04 -2.91
C TRP A 72 -3.79 -5.98 -3.80
N MET A 73 -2.62 -5.85 -3.18
CA MET A 73 -1.32 -5.99 -3.84
C MET A 73 -1.20 -7.35 -4.56
N ALA A 74 -0.64 -7.34 -5.77
CA ALA A 74 -0.49 -8.54 -6.60
C ALA A 74 0.86 -8.56 -7.31
N THR A 75 1.35 -9.77 -7.60
CA THR A 75 2.64 -10.00 -8.27
C THR A 75 2.79 -9.25 -9.59
N LYS A 76 1.70 -9.10 -10.35
CA LYS A 76 1.70 -8.35 -11.62
C LYS A 76 1.77 -6.82 -11.46
N LEU A 77 1.40 -6.31 -10.28
CA LEU A 77 1.30 -4.88 -9.98
C LEU A 77 2.54 -4.38 -9.25
N PHE A 78 3.20 -5.25 -8.48
CA PHE A 78 4.40 -4.92 -7.73
C PHE A 78 5.55 -4.33 -8.58
N PRO A 79 5.81 -4.77 -9.84
CA PRO A 79 6.78 -4.11 -10.70
C PRO A 79 6.52 -2.61 -10.92
N SER A 80 5.25 -2.19 -11.05
CA SER A 80 4.89 -0.77 -11.16
C SER A 80 5.24 0.02 -9.90
N VAL A 81 5.14 -0.61 -8.73
CA VAL A 81 5.58 -0.02 -7.45
C VAL A 81 7.10 0.13 -7.42
N LEU A 82 7.84 -0.86 -7.91
CA LEU A 82 9.30 -0.78 -7.98
C LEU A 82 9.77 0.34 -8.93
N ILE A 83 9.16 0.46 -10.11
CA ILE A 83 9.43 1.56 -11.04
C ILE A 83 9.17 2.92 -10.38
N HIS A 84 8.07 3.01 -9.62
CA HIS A 84 7.73 4.20 -8.86
C HIS A 84 8.78 4.53 -7.78
N ILE A 85 9.29 3.53 -7.08
CA ILE A 85 10.38 3.70 -6.11
C ILE A 85 11.63 4.23 -6.81
N VAL A 86 12.10 3.56 -7.86
CA VAL A 86 13.31 3.97 -8.61
C VAL A 86 13.19 5.39 -9.14
N LYS A 87 12.02 5.76 -9.67
CA LYS A 87 11.75 7.11 -10.19
C LYS A 87 11.94 8.20 -9.13
N HIS A 88 11.66 7.90 -7.86
CA HIS A 88 11.71 8.90 -6.78
C HIS A 88 12.99 8.83 -5.95
N THR A 89 13.63 7.67 -5.85
CA THR A 89 14.92 7.52 -5.16
C THR A 89 16.11 7.79 -6.08
N CYS A 90 15.91 7.70 -7.40
CA CYS A 90 16.97 7.75 -8.41
C CYS A 90 18.11 6.76 -8.12
N CYS A 91 17.80 5.63 -7.49
CA CYS A 91 18.80 4.61 -7.15
C CYS A 91 19.39 3.97 -8.41
N ILE A 92 20.66 3.59 -8.31
CA ILE A 92 21.42 2.92 -9.37
C ILE A 92 22.35 1.87 -8.73
N PRO A 93 22.93 0.92 -9.50
CA PRO A 93 23.81 -0.10 -8.94
C PRO A 93 24.99 0.45 -8.12
N ASP A 94 25.49 1.65 -8.43
CA ASP A 94 26.58 2.33 -7.71
C ASP A 94 26.10 3.13 -6.49
N SER A 95 24.80 3.41 -6.38
CA SER A 95 24.17 4.17 -5.28
C SER A 95 22.86 3.47 -4.90
N GLN A 96 23.01 2.39 -4.15
CA GLN A 96 21.94 1.45 -3.88
C GLN A 96 21.01 1.92 -2.75
N ILE A 97 19.79 1.39 -2.76
CA ILE A 97 18.86 1.49 -1.63
C ILE A 97 18.54 0.11 -1.08
N LEU A 98 18.27 0.04 0.22
CA LEU A 98 17.73 -1.15 0.88
C LEU A 98 16.21 -1.05 0.97
N LEU A 99 15.51 -1.99 0.36
CA LEU A 99 14.05 -2.10 0.44
C LEU A 99 13.66 -3.26 1.36
N LEU A 100 13.07 -2.91 2.50
CA LEU A 100 12.52 -3.85 3.47
C LEU A 100 11.09 -4.21 3.09
N LEU A 101 10.77 -5.51 3.02
CA LEU A 101 9.44 -6.00 2.68
C LEU A 101 9.03 -7.16 3.58
N ASP A 102 7.73 -7.36 3.71
CA ASP A 102 7.23 -8.65 4.20
C ASP A 102 7.49 -9.75 3.17
N ASN A 103 7.42 -11.01 3.61
CA ASN A 103 7.59 -12.17 2.74
C ASN A 103 6.28 -12.56 2.02
N HIS A 104 5.40 -11.60 1.71
CA HIS A 104 4.16 -11.91 1.00
C HIS A 104 4.44 -12.25 -0.47
N LYS A 105 3.73 -13.27 -0.98
CA LYS A 105 3.91 -13.80 -2.35
C LYS A 105 3.75 -12.77 -3.47
N SER A 106 3.09 -11.63 -3.21
CA SER A 106 2.98 -10.56 -4.20
C SER A 106 4.31 -9.85 -4.48
N HIS A 107 5.23 -9.86 -3.53
CA HIS A 107 6.54 -9.20 -3.66
C HIS A 107 7.60 -10.09 -4.31
N VAL A 108 7.34 -11.40 -4.36
CA VAL A 108 8.30 -12.40 -4.81
C VAL A 108 7.98 -12.81 -6.25
N SER A 109 8.71 -12.24 -7.21
CA SER A 109 8.67 -12.65 -8.62
C SER A 109 10.04 -12.52 -9.26
N VAL A 110 10.33 -13.38 -10.24
CA VAL A 110 11.61 -13.34 -10.98
C VAL A 110 11.80 -11.97 -11.65
N THR A 111 10.73 -11.41 -12.22
CA THR A 111 10.75 -10.09 -12.87
C THR A 111 11.09 -8.99 -11.87
N SER A 112 10.45 -9.00 -10.70
CA SER A 112 10.70 -8.01 -9.64
C SER A 112 12.12 -8.11 -9.09
N ILE A 113 12.61 -9.32 -8.85
CA ILE A 113 13.97 -9.56 -8.34
C ILE A 113 15.04 -9.09 -9.34
N LYS A 114 14.86 -9.42 -10.64
CA LYS A 114 15.77 -8.96 -11.69
C LYS A 114 15.77 -7.44 -11.81
N TYR A 115 14.59 -6.83 -11.86
CA TYR A 115 14.45 -5.38 -11.93
C TYR A 115 15.12 -4.66 -10.75
N CYS A 116 14.95 -5.18 -9.54
CA CYS A 116 15.60 -4.63 -8.35
C CYS A 116 17.12 -4.68 -8.47
N ARG A 117 17.68 -5.83 -8.87
CA ARG A 117 19.13 -5.98 -9.06
C ARG A 117 19.68 -5.00 -10.10
N GLU A 118 18.99 -4.85 -11.22
CA GLU A 118 19.40 -3.96 -12.33
C GLU A 118 19.28 -2.47 -11.95
N SER A 119 18.34 -2.13 -11.08
CA SER A 119 18.05 -0.74 -10.66
C SER A 119 18.75 -0.30 -9.37
N GLY A 120 19.62 -1.13 -8.79
CA GLY A 120 20.31 -0.80 -7.53
C GLY A 120 19.43 -0.90 -6.28
N ILE A 121 18.40 -1.75 -6.29
CA ILE A 121 17.58 -2.06 -5.11
C ILE A 121 18.06 -3.38 -4.51
N VAL A 122 18.53 -3.32 -3.27
CA VAL A 122 18.79 -4.50 -2.43
C VAL A 122 17.50 -4.85 -1.71
N LEU A 123 16.95 -6.04 -1.99
CA LEU A 123 15.74 -6.55 -1.32
C LEU A 123 16.11 -7.32 -0.06
N LEU A 124 15.49 -6.97 1.06
CA LEU A 124 15.53 -7.76 2.29
C LEU A 124 14.10 -8.11 2.72
N SER A 125 13.77 -9.40 2.72
CA SER A 125 12.50 -9.90 3.23
C SER A 125 12.64 -10.30 4.70
N LEU A 126 11.67 -9.88 5.50
CA LEU A 126 11.60 -10.27 6.91
C LEU A 126 11.09 -11.71 7.06
N ALA A 127 11.47 -12.37 8.15
CA ALA A 127 10.97 -13.70 8.50
C ALA A 127 9.43 -13.66 8.66
N PRO A 128 8.72 -14.77 8.41
CA PRO A 128 7.27 -14.80 8.58
C PRO A 128 6.86 -14.45 10.02
N TYR A 129 5.71 -13.79 10.17
CA TYR A 129 5.12 -13.37 11.45
C TYR A 129 5.94 -12.36 12.27
N THR A 130 6.73 -11.51 11.62
CA THR A 130 7.57 -10.48 12.26
C THR A 130 7.05 -9.05 12.08
N THR A 131 5.73 -8.85 12.01
CA THR A 131 5.15 -7.49 11.86
C THR A 131 5.62 -6.51 12.93
N HIS A 132 5.99 -7.00 14.12
CA HIS A 132 6.55 -6.18 15.21
C HIS A 132 7.97 -5.65 14.96
N GLN A 133 8.64 -6.09 13.89
CA GLN A 133 10.00 -5.69 13.50
C GLN A 133 10.02 -4.65 12.38
N MET A 134 8.86 -4.28 11.84
CA MET A 134 8.67 -3.12 10.96
C MET A 134 8.24 -1.91 11.78
#